data_AF-A0A951V2E5-F1
#
_entry.id   AF-A0A951V2E5-F1
#
_cell.length_a   1.000
_cell.length_b   1.000
_cell.length_c   1.000
_cell.angle_alpha   90.00
_cell.angle_beta   90.00
_cell.angle_gamma   90.00
#
_symmetry.space_group_name_H-M   'P 1'
#
loop_
_entity.id
_entity.type
_entity.pdbx_description
1 polymer ?
#
loop_
_entity_poly.entity_id
_entity_poly.type
_entity_poly.pdbx_seq_one_letter_code
_entity_poly.pdbx_strand_id
1 'polypeptide(L)' 'YERGVENETLACGTGSVAAAIVHHSRCNEKEEYIIRARGGILKVRFKFSEDYGYNDIWLEGPAVKVFEGAITRE' A
#
# COMPACT_ATOMS: atom_id res chain seq x y z
N TYR A 1 -1.26 1.97 12.93
CA TYR A 1 -0.56 3.10 13.57
C TYR A 1 0.46 3.65 12.58
N GLU A 2 0.37 4.92 12.22
CA GLU A 2 1.33 5.58 11.32
C GLU A 2 2.17 6.61 12.08
N ARG A 3 3.50 6.52 11.92
CA ARG A 3 4.45 7.50 12.47
C ARG A 3 4.18 8.88 11.86
N GLY A 4 4.14 9.93 12.68
CA GLY A 4 3.82 11.31 12.29
C GLY A 4 2.33 11.65 12.32
N VAL A 5 1.45 10.65 12.31
CA VAL A 5 0.03 10.80 12.70
C VAL A 5 -0.15 10.39 14.17
N GLU A 6 0.70 9.48 14.65
CA GLU A 6 0.68 8.89 15.99
C GLU A 6 -0.68 8.26 16.34
N ASN A 7 -1.38 7.73 15.33
CA ASN A 7 -2.68 7.08 15.46
C ASN A 7 -2.93 6.08 14.30
N GLU A 8 -4.05 5.36 14.34
CA GLU A 8 -4.55 4.57 13.22
C GLU A 8 -5.16 5.48 12.15
N THR A 9 -4.67 5.37 10.92
CA THR A 9 -5.27 5.96 9.73
C THR A 9 -6.16 4.95 9.01
N LEU A 10 -7.12 5.43 8.21
CA LEU A 10 -8.08 4.55 7.53
C LEU A 10 -7.40 3.61 6.52
N ALA A 11 -6.33 4.08 5.86
CA ALA A 11 -5.52 3.29 4.95
C ALA A 11 -4.08 3.80 4.96
N CYS A 12 -3.13 2.88 4.84
CA CYS A 12 -1.70 3.14 4.77
C CYS A 12 -1.13 2.37 3.57
N GLY A 13 -0.74 3.09 2.50
CA GLY A 13 -0.27 2.46 1.27
C GLY A 13 1.06 1.72 1.45
N THR A 14 2.06 2.38 2.04
CA THR A 14 3.39 1.80 2.29
C THR A 14 3.33 0.63 3.27
N GLY A 15 2.53 0.73 4.33
CA GLY A 15 2.28 -0.34 5.27
C GLY A 15 1.58 -1.55 4.62
N SER A 16 0.69 -1.31 3.66
CA SER A 16 0.05 -2.38 2.88
C SER A 16 1.07 -3.17 2.05
N VAL A 17 1.97 -2.47 1.36
CA VAL A 17 3.07 -3.12 0.62
C VAL A 17 3.95 -3.96 1.55
N ALA A 18 4.35 -3.39 2.69
CA ALA A 18 5.17 -4.09 3.67
C ALA A 18 4.49 -5.36 4.22
N ALA A 19 3.18 -5.29 4.51
CA ALA A 19 2.41 -6.43 4.98
C ALA A 19 2.35 -7.56 3.94
N ALA A 20 2.15 -7.24 2.66
CA ALA A 20 2.14 -8.22 1.57
C ALA A 20 3.50 -8.92 1.42
N ILE A 21 4.59 -8.17 1.46
CA ILE A 21 5.97 -8.69 1.36
C ILE A 21 6.30 -9.63 2.53
N VAL A 22 5.97 -9.23 3.77
CA VAL A 22 6.21 -10.07 4.96
C VAL A 22 5.36 -11.35 4.92
N HIS A 23 4.15 -11.27 4.40
CA HIS A 23 3.31 -12.45 4.24
C HIS A 23 3.89 -13.41 3.19
N HIS A 24 4.28 -12.88 2.02
CA HIS A 24 4.95 -13.67 0.98
C HIS A 24 6.23 -14.32 1.50
N SER A 25 7.07 -13.61 2.24
CA SER A 25 8.33 -14.16 2.77
C SER A 25 8.13 -15.33 3.75
N ARG A 26 6.91 -15.53 4.28
CA ARG A 26 6.58 -16.61 5.23
C ARG A 26 5.84 -17.75 4.56
N CYS A 27 5.05 -17.46 3.53
CA CYS A 27 4.14 -18.43 2.91
C CYS A 27 4.58 -18.85 1.49
N ASN A 28 5.40 -18.04 0.83
CA ASN A 28 5.95 -18.24 -0.51
C ASN A 28 4.91 -18.68 -1.56
N GLU A 29 3.76 -17.98 -1.57
CA GLU A 29 2.61 -18.38 -2.39
C GLU A 29 2.50 -17.63 -3.71
N LYS A 30 2.11 -16.36 -3.65
CA LYS A 30 1.69 -15.54 -4.78
C LYS A 30 2.39 -14.19 -4.73
N GLU A 31 2.51 -13.53 -5.87
CA GLU A 31 3.08 -12.19 -5.92
C GLU A 31 2.03 -11.09 -6.06
N GLU A 32 0.74 -11.42 -5.85
CA GLU A 32 -0.38 -10.48 -5.80
C GLU A 32 -1.25 -10.75 -4.56
N TYR A 33 -1.57 -9.68 -3.83
CA TYR A 33 -2.34 -9.71 -2.58
C TYR A 33 -3.42 -8.64 -2.55
N ILE A 34 -4.59 -9.01 -2.02
CA ILE A 34 -5.68 -8.09 -1.71
C ILE A 34 -5.60 -7.74 -0.22
N ILE A 35 -5.49 -6.44 0.07
CA ILE A 35 -5.46 -5.90 1.43
C ILE A 35 -6.75 -5.15 1.71
N ARG A 36 -7.40 -5.52 2.81
CA ARG A 36 -8.63 -4.88 3.29
C ARG A 36 -8.27 -3.88 4.39
N ALA A 37 -8.17 -2.61 4.03
CA ALA A 37 -8.03 -1.51 4.99
C ALA A 37 -9.40 -0.93 5.34
N ARG A 38 -9.49 -0.15 6.43
CA ARG A 38 -10.73 0.52 6.84
C ARG A 38 -11.20 1.55 5.80
N GLY A 39 -10.27 2.16 5.08
CA GLY A 39 -10.50 3.15 4.03
C GLY A 39 -10.78 2.55 2.65
N GLY A 40 -10.75 1.22 2.50
CA GLY A 40 -11.04 0.55 1.24
C GLY A 40 -10.12 -0.63 0.92
N ILE A 41 -10.34 -1.21 -0.26
CA ILE A 41 -9.53 -2.32 -0.76
C ILE A 41 -8.31 -1.75 -1.49
N LEU A 42 -7.15 -2.31 -1.14
CA LEU A 42 -5.89 -2.09 -1.84
C LEU A 42 -5.43 -3.41 -2.46
N LYS A 43 -4.74 -3.34 -3.60
CA LYS A 43 -4.07 -4.47 -4.23
C LYS A 43 -2.58 -4.17 -4.28
N VAL A 44 -1.78 -5.12 -3.82
CA VAL A 44 -0.32 -5.06 -3.94
C VAL A 44 0.12 -6.18 -4.85
N ARG A 45 0.91 -5.86 -5.86
CA ARG A 45 1.63 -6.84 -6.66
C ARG A 45 3.11 -6.51 -6.70
N PHE A 46 3.94 -7.52 -6.84
CA PHE A 46 5.38 -7.39 -7.00
C PHE A 46 5.91 -8.55 -7.82
N LYS A 47 7.23 -8.57 -8.03
CA LYS A 47 7.97 -9.75 -8.48
C LYS A 47 9.03 -10.08 -7.44
N PHE A 48 9.28 -11.36 -7.21
CA PHE A 48 10.32 -11.84 -6.31
C PHE A 48 11.24 -12.84 -7.02
N SER A 49 12.54 -12.64 -6.88
CA SER A 49 13.54 -13.67 -7.15
C SER A 49 14.58 -13.67 -6.05
N GLU A 50 15.23 -14.80 -5.82
CA GLU A 50 16.27 -14.90 -4.79
C GLU A 50 17.48 -13.97 -5.08
N ASP A 51 17.79 -13.76 -6.37
CA ASP A 51 18.93 -12.95 -6.79
C ASP A 51 18.69 -11.42 -6.67
N TYR A 52 17.46 -10.97 -6.92
CA TYR A 52 17.12 -9.53 -7.01
C TYR A 52 16.18 -9.05 -5.90
N GLY A 53 15.64 -9.97 -5.10
CA GLY A 53 14.64 -9.67 -4.09
C GLY A 53 13.34 -9.14 -4.70
N TYR A 54 12.60 -8.36 -3.90
CA TYR A 54 11.32 -7.78 -4.30
C TYR A 54 11.54 -6.58 -5.22
N ASN A 55 10.92 -6.62 -6.39
CA ASN A 55 10.99 -5.58 -7.40
C ASN A 55 9.64 -5.41 -8.13
N ASP A 56 9.55 -4.43 -9.03
CA ASP A 56 8.34 -4.13 -9.81
C ASP A 56 7.08 -4.05 -8.92
N ILE A 57 7.18 -3.29 -7.82
CA ILE A 57 6.15 -3.21 -6.79
C ILE A 57 5.08 -2.21 -7.24
N TRP A 58 3.84 -2.67 -7.33
CA TRP A 58 2.68 -1.83 -7.59
C TRP A 58 1.71 -1.88 -6.42
N LEU A 59 1.19 -0.69 -6.09
CA LEU A 59 0.08 -0.51 -5.19
C LEU A 59 -1.07 0.10 -5.98
N GLU A 60 -2.19 -0.59 -6.03
CA GLU A 60 -3.40 -0.17 -6.71
C GLU A 60 -4.52 0.03 -5.69
N GLY A 61 -5.29 1.10 -5.86
CA GLY A 61 -6.39 1.45 -4.99
C GLY A 61 -7.25 2.57 -5.60
N PRO A 62 -8.47 2.76 -5.11
CA PRO A 62 -9.35 3.82 -5.60
C PRO A 62 -8.80 5.20 -5.21
N ALA A 63 -8.98 6.17 -6.11
CA ALA A 63 -8.82 7.58 -5.83
C ALA A 63 -10.11 8.31 -6.20
N VAL A 64 -10.62 9.14 -5.30
CA VAL A 64 -11.89 9.87 -5.47
C VAL A 64 -11.63 11.36 -5.31
N LYS A 65 -12.02 12.15 -6.32
CA LYS A 65 -11.98 13.62 -6.23
C LYS A 65 -13.06 14.08 -5.26
N VAL A 66 -12.66 14.71 -4.15
CA VAL A 66 -13.58 15.19 -3.12
C VAL A 66 -14.06 16.62 -3.40
N PHE A 67 -13.14 17.51 -3.79
CA PHE A 67 -13.44 18.90 -4.13
C PHE A 67 -12.40 19.48 -5.10
N GLU A 68 -12.64 20.70 -5.58
CA GLU A 68 -11.69 21.51 -6.35
C GLU A 68 -11.69 22.94 -5.79
N GLY A 69 -10.52 23.58 -5.79
CA GLY A 69 -10.36 24.95 -5.30
C GLY A 69 -9.02 25.55 -5.70
N ALA A 70 -8.82 26.84 -5.42
CA ALA A 70 -7.59 27.58 -5.69
C ALA A 70 -6.97 28.08 -4.38
N ILE A 71 -5.64 27.99 -4.26
CA ILE A 71 -4.86 28.53 -3.13
C ILE A 71 -3.95 29.64 -3.67
N THR A 72 -4.10 30.85 -3.15
CA THR A 72 -3.15 31.95 -3.36
C THR A 72 -2.11 31.95 -2.25
N ARG A 73 -0.85 32.21 -2.60
CA ARG A 73 0.20 32.46 -1.60
C ARG A 73 0.17 33.95 -1.24
N GLU A 74 0.23 34.26 0.05
CA GLU A 74 0.57 35.62 0.54
C GLU A 74 2.05 35.91 0.32
#